data_AF-A0A2D9XW85-F1
#
_entry.id   AF-A0A2D9XW85-F1
#
_cell.length_a   1.000
_cell.length_b   1.000
_cell.length_c   1.000
_cell.angle_alpha   90.00
_cell.angle_beta   90.00
_cell.angle_gamma   90.00
#
_symmetry.space_group_name_H-M   'P 1'
#
loop_
_entity.id
_entity.type
_entity.pdbx_description
1 polymer ?
#
loop_
_entity_poly.entity_id
_entity_poly.type
_entity_poly.pdbx_seq_one_letter_code
_entity_poly.pdbx_strand_id
1 'polypeptide(L)'
;MEILRDYGLIFIPFALSILYVIEPLFMSKLANSYESEDQKSLKRKKIMLYRQIKELEMEYDIGNINNKDFTKMRIELKKEVSAIIAQLKSK
;
A
#
# COMPACT_ATOMS: atom_id res chain seq x y z
N MET A 1 -16.79 -42.31 29.11
CA MET A 1 -16.24 -42.31 27.74
C MET A 1 -17.03 -43.30 26.88
N GLU A 2 -18.35 -43.14 26.80
CA GLU A 2 -19.23 -44.00 25.98
C GLU A 2 -20.02 -43.12 24.98
N ILE A 3 -20.55 -42.00 25.47
CA ILE A 3 -21.24 -40.98 24.66
C ILE A 3 -20.36 -40.46 23.50
N LEU A 4 -19.07 -40.25 23.73
CA LEU A 4 -18.15 -39.80 22.68
C LEU A 4 -17.86 -40.88 21.63
N ARG A 5 -17.98 -42.16 22.00
CA ARG A 5 -17.75 -43.31 21.12
C ARG A 5 -18.96 -43.58 20.24
N ASP A 6 -20.16 -43.48 20.81
CA ASP A 6 -21.43 -43.78 20.12
C ASP A 6 -21.91 -42.62 19.25
N TYR A 7 -21.69 -41.37 19.68
CA TYR A 7 -22.15 -40.16 18.96
C TYR A 7 -21.02 -39.37 18.29
N GLY A 8 -19.76 -39.79 18.48
CA GLY A 8 -18.60 -39.10 17.92
C GLY A 8 -18.66 -38.96 16.40
N LEU A 9 -19.08 -40.02 15.70
CA LEU A 9 -19.18 -40.00 14.23
C LEU A 9 -20.21 -38.99 13.70
N ILE A 10 -21.25 -38.68 14.48
CA ILE A 10 -22.28 -37.69 14.12
C ILE A 10 -21.83 -36.29 14.54
N PHE A 11 -21.16 -36.17 15.69
CA PHE A 11 -20.72 -34.89 16.25
C PHE A 11 -19.55 -34.27 15.48
N ILE A 12 -18.62 -35.10 14.95
CA ILE A 12 -17.45 -34.65 14.20
C ILE A 12 -17.79 -33.79 12.97
N PRO A 13 -18.64 -34.23 12.01
CA PRO A 13 -18.96 -33.41 10.83
C PRO A 13 -19.70 -32.12 11.19
N PHE A 14 -20.47 -32.14 12.27
CA PHE A 14 -21.18 -30.98 12.78
C PHE A 14 -20.20 -29.94 13.35
N ALA A 15 -19.25 -30.40 14.18
CA ALA A 15 -18.18 -29.56 14.72
C ALA A 15 -17.28 -29.02 13.60
N LEU A 16 -16.93 -29.83 12.59
CA LEU A 16 -16.15 -29.40 11.43
C LEU A 16 -16.85 -28.30 10.63
N SER A 17 -18.17 -28.42 10.44
CA SER A 17 -18.97 -27.41 9.72
C SER A 17 -19.00 -26.08 10.48
N ILE A 18 -19.15 -26.12 11.81
CA ILE A 18 -19.11 -24.91 12.66
C ILE A 18 -17.71 -24.28 12.62
N LEU A 19 -16.65 -25.09 12.73
CA LEU A 19 -15.28 -24.62 12.65
C LEU A 19 -14.99 -23.97 11.29
N TYR A 20 -15.46 -24.56 10.18
CA TYR A 20 -15.31 -24.00 8.84
C TYR A 20 -16.02 -22.65 8.65
N VAL A 21 -17.20 -22.47 9.26
CA VAL A 21 -17.93 -21.20 9.21
C VAL A 21 -17.27 -20.12 10.07
N ILE A 22 -16.66 -20.51 11.19
CA ILE A 22 -16.02 -19.59 12.14
C ILE A 22 -14.56 -19.28 11.75
N GLU A 23 -13.87 -20.18 11.05
CA GLU A 23 -12.51 -20.02 10.52
C GLU A 23 -12.28 -18.67 9.81
N PRO A 24 -13.13 -18.22 8.86
CA PRO A 24 -12.95 -16.92 8.20
C PRO A 24 -13.11 -15.72 9.16
N LEU A 25 -13.85 -15.89 10.26
CA LEU A 25 -14.01 -14.85 11.27
C LEU A 25 -12.70 -14.57 12.01
N PHE A 26 -11.89 -15.61 12.23
CA PHE A 26 -10.57 -15.52 12.86
C PHE A 26 -9.43 -15.26 11.85
N MET A 27 -9.64 -15.53 10.56
CA MET A 27 -8.78 -15.07 9.45
C MET A 27 -9.05 -13.62 9.00
N SER A 28 -9.84 -12.86 9.76
CA SER A 28 -10.03 -11.41 9.57
C SER A 28 -8.75 -10.57 9.79
N LYS A 29 -7.64 -11.22 10.16
CA LYS A 29 -6.32 -10.59 10.25
C LYS A 29 -5.28 -11.32 9.39
N LEU A 30 -5.60 -11.56 8.12
CA LEU A 30 -4.59 -11.43 7.07
C LEU A 30 -4.21 -9.94 6.98
N ALA A 31 -3.38 -9.54 7.94
CA ALA A 31 -2.65 -8.30 7.91
C ALA A 31 -1.90 -8.20 6.57
N ASN A 32 -1.88 -6.99 6.00
CA ASN A 32 -1.00 -6.52 4.91
C ASN A 32 -1.56 -6.36 3.48
N SER A 33 -2.84 -6.03 3.32
CA SER A 33 -3.23 -5.27 2.10
C SER A 33 -3.02 -3.76 2.24
N TYR A 34 -3.10 -3.20 3.45
CA TYR A 34 -2.94 -1.75 3.64
C TYR A 34 -1.47 -1.30 3.48
N GLU A 35 -0.48 -2.07 3.96
CA GLU A 35 0.93 -1.70 3.77
C GLU A 35 1.37 -1.78 2.30
N SER A 36 0.92 -2.82 1.58
CA SER A 36 1.26 -2.98 0.16
C SER A 36 0.55 -1.95 -0.72
N GLU A 37 -0.68 -1.57 -0.40
CA GLU A 37 -1.40 -0.49 -1.08
C GLU A 37 -0.77 0.88 -0.82
N ASP A 38 -0.39 1.17 0.43
CA ASP A 38 0.33 2.40 0.79
C ASP A 38 1.66 2.51 0.05
N GLN A 39 2.50 1.45 0.08
CA GLN A 39 3.77 1.45 -0.63
C GLN A 39 3.59 1.58 -2.15
N LYS A 40 2.57 0.92 -2.71
CA LYS A 40 2.23 1.04 -4.14
C LYS A 40 1.75 2.46 -4.46
N SER A 41 1.00 3.10 -3.57
CA SER A 41 0.56 4.50 -3.72
C SER A 41 1.74 5.47 -3.67
N LEU A 42 2.68 5.28 -2.75
CA LEU A 42 3.91 6.08 -2.63
C LEU A 42 4.82 5.92 -3.86
N LYS A 43 4.95 4.70 -4.38
CA LYS A 43 5.66 4.45 -5.65
C LYS A 43 5.01 5.18 -6.83
N ARG A 44 3.67 5.17 -6.93
CA ARG A 44 2.94 5.93 -7.98
C ARG A 44 3.16 7.44 -7.84
N LYS A 45 3.06 7.98 -6.62
CA LYS A 45 3.32 9.41 -6.35
C LYS A 45 4.76 9.80 -6.73
N LYS A 46 5.76 8.96 -6.40
CA LYS A 46 7.15 9.17 -6.82
C LYS A 46 7.31 9.29 -8.34
N ILE A 47 6.68 8.39 -9.10
CA ILE A 47 6.72 8.42 -10.58
C ILE A 47 6.08 9.71 -11.12
N MET A 48 4.94 10.12 -10.55
CA MET A 48 4.26 11.35 -10.94
C MET A 48 5.13 12.59 -10.70
N LEU A 49 5.79 12.70 -9.54
CA LEU A 49 6.70 13.82 -9.26
C LEU A 49 7.90 13.85 -10.20
N TYR A 50 8.47 12.69 -10.57
CA TYR A 50 9.54 12.67 -11.58
C TYR A 50 9.06 13.12 -12.95
N ARG A 51 7.81 12.80 -13.32
CA ARG A 51 7.23 13.32 -14.55
C ARG A 51 7.07 14.83 -14.50
N GLN A 52 6.58 15.38 -13.39
CA GLN A 52 6.46 16.83 -13.20
C GLN A 52 7.82 17.54 -13.25
N ILE A 53 8.87 16.96 -12.67
CA ILE A 53 10.24 17.51 -12.78
C ILE A 53 10.67 17.56 -14.25
N LYS A 54 10.39 16.51 -15.02
CA LYS A 54 10.71 16.45 -16.44
C LYS A 54 9.90 17.47 -17.26
N GLU A 55 8.61 17.60 -16.98
CA GLU A 55 7.73 18.61 -17.61
C GLU A 55 8.24 20.02 -17.31
N LEU A 56 8.61 20.29 -16.05
CA LEU A 56 9.20 21.56 -15.63
C LEU A 56 10.53 21.86 -16.35
N GLU A 57 11.41 20.86 -16.48
CA GLU A 57 12.67 21.00 -17.24
C GLU A 57 12.39 21.29 -18.72
N MET A 58 11.40 20.62 -19.33
CA MET A 58 10.99 20.88 -20.70
C MET A 58 10.38 22.28 -20.89
N GLU A 59 9.56 22.75 -19.97
CA GLU A 59 9.00 24.11 -19.99
C GLU A 59 10.09 25.18 -19.90
N TYR A 60 11.14 24.92 -19.11
CA TYR A 60 12.30 25.80 -19.01
C TYR A 60 13.11 25.81 -20.30
N ASP A 61 13.37 24.64 -20.89
CA ASP A 61 14.12 24.50 -22.13
C ASP A 61 13.42 25.18 -23.33
N ILE A 62 12.09 25.18 -23.34
CA ILE A 62 11.27 25.87 -24.35
C ILE A 62 11.18 27.39 -24.08
N GLY A 63 11.68 27.86 -22.93
CA GLY A 63 11.66 29.26 -22.54
C GLY A 63 10.29 29.76 -22.04
N ASN A 64 9.39 28.83 -21.68
CA ASN A 64 8.05 29.16 -21.18
C ASN A 64 8.08 29.65 -19.72
N ILE A 65 9.10 29.26 -18.96
CA ILE A 65 9.30 29.67 -17.57
C ILE A 65 10.68 30.31 -17.38
N ASN A 66 10.74 31.31 -16.50
CA ASN A 66 12.01 31.99 -16.19
C ASN A 66 12.87 31.16 -15.22
N ASN A 67 14.17 31.45 -15.17
CA ASN A 67 15.13 30.72 -14.33
C ASN A 67 14.81 30.79 -12.82
N LYS A 68 14.25 31.91 -12.36
CA LYS A 68 13.92 32.10 -10.93
C LYS A 68 12.77 31.19 -10.52
N ASP A 69 11.74 31.11 -11.34
CA ASP A 69 10.55 30.29 -11.11
C ASP A 69 10.87 28.80 -11.32
N PHE A 70 11.64 28.48 -12.35
CA PHE A 70 12.20 27.12 -12.55
C PHE A 70 12.96 26.64 -11.31
N THR A 71 13.89 27.44 -10.80
CA THR A 71 14.70 27.09 -9.62
C THR A 71 13.82 26.88 -8.40
N LYS A 72 12.84 27.76 -8.17
CA LYS A 72 11.90 27.66 -7.05
C LYS A 72 11.07 26.38 -7.12
N MET A 73 10.42 26.12 -8.26
CA MET A 73 9.59 24.93 -8.47
C MET A 73 10.41 23.64 -8.39
N ARG A 74 11.63 23.63 -8.92
CA ARG A 74 12.53 22.47 -8.86
C ARG A 74 12.94 22.12 -7.43
N ILE A 75 13.19 23.13 -6.59
CA ILE A 75 13.50 22.92 -5.17
C ILE A 75 12.29 22.33 -4.44
N GLU A 76 11.09 22.85 -4.72
CA GLU A 76 9.84 22.37 -4.11
C GLU A 76 9.54 20.91 -4.49
N LEU A 77 9.60 20.57 -5.77
CA LEU A 77 9.42 19.20 -6.26
C LEU A 77 10.47 18.24 -5.68
N LYS A 78 11.74 18.66 -5.57
CA LYS A 78 12.79 17.85 -4.93
C LYS A 78 12.55 17.62 -3.44
N LYS A 79 12.02 18.62 -2.73
CA LYS A 79 11.63 18.48 -1.31
C LYS A 79 10.51 17.46 -1.16
N GLU A 80 9.52 17.49 -2.03
CA GLU A 80 8.40 16.56 -2.02
C GLU A 80 8.84 15.12 -2.35
N VAL A 81 9.69 14.94 -3.36
CA VAL A 81 10.33 13.63 -3.66
C VAL A 81 11.10 13.11 -2.46
N SER A 82 11.87 13.97 -1.78
CA SER A 82 12.66 13.59 -0.61
C SER A 82 11.77 13.12 0.55
N ALA A 83 10.63 13.78 0.77
CA ALA A 83 9.65 13.36 1.77
C ALA A 83 9.04 11.99 1.43
N ILE A 84 8.70 11.74 0.17
CA ILE A 84 8.19 10.42 -0.28
C ILE A 84 9.26 9.33 -0.12
N ILE A 85 10.52 9.60 -0.46
CA ILE A 85 11.62 8.65 -0.28
C ILE A 85 11.85 8.36 1.21
N ALA A 86 11.78 9.36 2.07
CA ALA A 86 11.89 9.17 3.52
C ALA A 86 10.75 8.29 4.06
N GLN A 87 9.51 8.53 3.63
CA GLN A 87 8.36 7.69 3.99
C GLN A 87 8.49 6.25 3.47
N LEU A 88 9.06 6.06 2.28
CA LEU A 88 9.35 4.73 1.73
C LEU A 88 10.49 3.99 2.44
N LYS A 89 11.43 4.71 3.06
CA LYS A 89 12.59 4.13 3.77
C LYS A 89 12.33 3.90 5.27
N SER A 90 11.39 4.64 5.84
CA SER A 90 11.01 4.55 7.25
C SER A 90 10.01 3.43 7.55
N LYS A 91 9.48 2.76 6.53
CA LYS A 91 8.49 1.68 6.61
C LYS A 91 9.08 0.42 5.99
#